data_AF-A0A537KB83-F1
#
_entry.id   AF-A0A537KB83-F1
#
_cell.length_a   1.000
_cell.length_b   1.000
_cell.length_c   1.000
_cell.angle_alpha   90.00
_cell.angle_beta   90.00
_cell.angle_gamma   90.00
#
_symmetry.space_group_name_H-M   'P 1'
#
loop_
_entity.id
_entity.type
_entity.pdbx_description
1 polymer ?
#
loop_
_entity_poly.entity_id
_entity_poly.type
_entity_poly.pdbx_seq_one_letter_code
_entity_poly.pdbx_strand_id
1 'polypeptide(L)'
;MMFPSIRCYHEGAVVPPHSFFILCKGCNAGKPGFQPWINSFIVVCPHEEYFNFYFWLIYGLWRDGKFKTRHRGSVIPFINLNDVRDLIREVAPAIQPGWNKYQQILETLNKLEQKKTSLAEQIIITANLQRHLLRTYFDKLK
;
A
#
# COMPACT_ATOMS: atom_id res chain seq x y z
N MET A 1 12.14 -21.43 1.98
CA MET A 1 11.75 -20.10 1.45
C MET A 1 12.99 -19.22 1.37
N MET A 2 13.22 -18.55 0.25
CA MET A 2 14.26 -17.52 0.17
C MET A 2 13.68 -16.15 0.54
N PHE A 3 14.34 -15.42 1.43
CA PHE A 3 13.96 -14.07 1.84
C PHE A 3 14.63 -13.01 0.96
N PRO A 4 13.98 -11.84 0.75
CA PRO A 4 14.54 -10.80 -0.09
C PRO A 4 15.65 -10.05 0.66
N SER A 5 16.55 -9.41 -0.09
CA SER A 5 17.53 -8.49 0.50
C SER A 5 16.84 -7.16 0.79
N ILE A 6 16.89 -6.70 2.04
CA ILE A 6 16.29 -5.43 2.46
C ILE A 6 17.37 -4.55 3.06
N ARG A 7 17.50 -3.33 2.57
CA ARG A 7 18.48 -2.35 3.05
C ARG A 7 17.92 -0.93 2.95
N CYS A 8 18.58 0.02 3.62
CA CYS A 8 18.25 1.44 3.45
C CYS A 8 18.49 1.87 1.99
N TYR A 9 17.58 2.66 1.45
CA TYR A 9 17.78 3.31 0.17
C TYR A 9 18.49 4.65 0.39
N HIS A 10 19.40 4.97 -0.52
CA HIS A 10 20.07 6.27 -0.59
C HIS A 10 19.89 6.82 -2.00
N GLU A 11 19.72 8.14 -2.12
CA GLU A 11 19.59 8.80 -3.40
C GLU A 11 20.83 8.53 -4.27
N GLY A 12 20.61 8.23 -5.56
CA GLY A 12 21.68 7.85 -6.49
C GLY A 12 22.12 6.39 -6.41
N ALA A 13 21.58 5.57 -5.49
CA ALA A 13 21.87 4.14 -5.46
C ALA A 13 21.30 3.42 -6.70
N VAL A 14 22.08 2.50 -7.27
CA VAL A 14 21.62 1.62 -8.34
C VAL A 14 20.45 0.77 -7.83
N VAL A 15 19.36 0.76 -8.59
CA VAL A 15 18.15 -0.03 -8.31
C VAL A 15 18.20 -1.29 -9.16
N PRO A 16 18.45 -2.48 -8.57
CA PRO A 16 18.44 -3.73 -9.33
C PRO A 16 17.03 -4.04 -9.88
N PRO A 17 16.92 -4.91 -10.89
CA PRO A 17 15.64 -5.48 -11.30
C PRO A 17 14.90 -6.12 -10.12
N HIS A 18 13.58 -6.27 -10.25
CA HIS A 18 12.74 -6.92 -9.24
C HIS A 18 12.88 -6.28 -7.85
N SER A 19 12.98 -4.95 -7.82
CA SER A 19 13.09 -4.16 -6.59
C SER A 19 11.87 -3.28 -6.37
N PHE A 20 11.47 -3.14 -5.12
CA PHE A 20 10.46 -2.17 -4.69
C PHE A 20 10.91 -1.47 -3.41
N PHE A 21 10.16 -0.45 -3.01
CA PHE A 21 10.49 0.39 -1.86
C PHE A 21 9.45 0.27 -0.77
N ILE A 22 9.87 0.45 0.48
CA ILE A 22 9.01 0.52 1.66
C ILE A 22 9.26 1.85 2.34
N LEU A 23 8.22 2.67 2.49
CA LEU A 23 8.30 3.92 3.26
C LEU A 23 8.58 3.60 4.73
N CYS A 24 9.60 4.21 5.35
CA CYS A 24 9.98 3.89 6.73
C CYS A 24 9.60 4.96 7.77
N LYS A 25 9.10 6.15 7.35
CA LYS A 25 8.67 7.23 8.25
C LYS A 25 7.27 7.75 7.93
N GLY A 26 6.62 8.32 8.94
CA GLY A 26 5.29 8.92 8.89
C GLY A 26 4.17 7.91 9.13
N CYS A 27 2.92 8.40 9.12
CA CYS A 27 1.74 7.58 9.41
C CYS A 27 1.52 6.43 8.40
N ASN A 28 2.21 6.48 7.26
CA ASN A 28 2.19 5.47 6.20
C ASN A 28 3.43 4.56 6.21
N ALA A 29 4.24 4.56 7.28
CA ALA A 29 5.37 3.66 7.40
C ALA A 29 4.91 2.19 7.20
N GLY A 30 5.69 1.44 6.41
CA GLY A 30 5.35 0.10 5.93
C GLY A 30 4.69 0.06 4.55
N LYS A 31 4.27 1.21 3.99
CA LYS A 31 3.66 1.27 2.67
C LYS A 31 4.67 0.86 1.58
N PRO A 32 4.36 -0.14 0.73
CA PRO A 32 5.19 -0.46 -0.42
C PRO A 32 4.92 0.51 -1.59
N GLY A 33 5.90 0.69 -2.46
CA GLY A 33 5.76 1.44 -3.71
C GLY A 33 6.87 1.15 -4.71
N PHE A 34 6.65 1.58 -5.95
CA PHE A 34 7.58 1.37 -7.06
C PHE A 34 8.58 2.52 -7.25
N GLN A 35 8.34 3.66 -6.60
CA GLN A 35 9.24 4.81 -6.57
C GLN A 35 9.86 4.96 -5.19
N PRO A 36 11.14 5.37 -5.11
CA PRO A 36 11.80 5.59 -3.83
C PRO A 36 11.26 6.84 -3.13
N TRP A 37 11.38 6.83 -1.81
CA TRP A 37 11.29 8.03 -0.97
C TRP A 37 12.62 8.29 -0.28
N ILE A 38 12.85 9.54 0.14
CA ILE A 38 14.02 9.93 0.95
C ILE A 38 14.17 9.02 2.19
N ASN A 39 13.05 8.65 2.81
CA ASN A 39 13.01 7.75 3.96
C ASN A 39 12.40 6.40 3.54
N SER A 40 13.11 5.63 2.73
CA SER A 40 12.65 4.30 2.31
C SER A 40 13.71 3.22 2.46
N PHE A 41 13.22 1.99 2.57
CA PHE A 41 14.02 0.79 2.38
C PHE A 41 13.82 0.30 0.96
N ILE A 42 14.87 -0.25 0.36
CA ILE A 42 14.78 -1.01 -0.89
C ILE A 42 14.73 -2.50 -0.56
N VAL A 43 13.79 -3.19 -1.17
CA VAL A 43 13.65 -4.65 -1.18
C VAL A 43 14.07 -5.15 -2.54
N VAL A 44 15.02 -6.07 -2.60
CA VAL A 44 15.52 -6.68 -3.83
C VAL A 44 15.21 -8.17 -3.82
N CYS A 45 14.47 -8.60 -4.84
CA CYS A 45 14.08 -9.98 -5.05
C CYS A 45 14.93 -10.63 -6.15
N PRO A 46 15.11 -11.97 -6.11
CA PRO A 46 15.90 -12.70 -7.11
C PRO A 46 15.26 -12.74 -8.50
N HIS A 47 13.93 -12.79 -8.57
CA HIS A 47 13.15 -12.88 -9.79
C HIS A 47 11.71 -12.39 -9.54
N GLU A 48 10.95 -12.27 -10.63
CA GLU A 48 9.62 -11.66 -10.66
C GLU A 48 8.60 -12.32 -9.72
N GLU A 49 8.58 -13.65 -9.61
CA GLU A 49 7.63 -14.33 -8.72
C GLU A 49 7.82 -13.94 -7.24
N TYR A 50 9.07 -13.87 -6.76
CA TYR A 50 9.36 -13.40 -5.41
C TYR A 50 9.07 -11.92 -5.24
N PHE A 51 9.31 -11.11 -6.27
CA PHE A 51 8.90 -9.70 -6.27
C PHE A 51 7.40 -9.56 -6.08
N ASN A 52 6.61 -10.26 -6.89
CA ASN A 52 5.15 -10.25 -6.81
C ASN A 52 4.68 -10.71 -5.43
N PHE A 53 5.20 -11.84 -4.93
CA PHE A 53 4.88 -12.34 -3.61
C PHE A 53 5.16 -11.31 -2.50
N TYR A 54 6.40 -10.81 -2.41
CA TYR A 54 6.80 -9.94 -1.31
C TYR A 54 6.19 -8.54 -1.40
N PHE A 55 6.02 -7.97 -2.60
CA PHE A 55 5.36 -6.67 -2.77
C PHE A 55 3.94 -6.70 -2.20
N TRP A 56 3.18 -7.71 -2.60
CA TRP A 56 1.78 -7.87 -2.24
C TRP A 56 1.57 -8.40 -0.82
N LEU A 57 2.52 -9.17 -0.29
CA LEU A 57 2.59 -9.49 1.14
C LEU A 57 2.73 -8.22 1.97
N ILE A 58 3.71 -7.37 1.66
CA ILE A 58 3.94 -6.11 2.37
C ILE A 58 2.75 -5.17 2.22
N TYR A 59 2.14 -5.12 1.04
CA TYR A 59 0.93 -4.34 0.82
C TYR A 59 -0.20 -4.75 1.76
N GLY A 60 -0.49 -6.06 1.86
CA GLY A 60 -1.53 -6.53 2.78
C GLY A 60 -1.19 -6.29 4.24
N LEU A 61 0.06 -6.51 4.65
CA LEU A 61 0.53 -6.21 6.01
C LEU A 61 0.35 -4.73 6.37
N TRP A 62 0.62 -3.83 5.42
CA TRP A 62 0.40 -2.39 5.58
C TRP A 62 -1.08 -2.04 5.64
N ARG A 63 -1.91 -2.59 4.74
CA ARG A 63 -3.36 -2.35 4.73
C ARG A 63 -4.05 -2.87 5.99
N ASP A 64 -3.63 -4.01 6.52
CA ASP A 64 -4.12 -4.58 7.80
C ASP A 64 -3.59 -3.81 9.02
N GLY A 65 -2.60 -2.93 8.84
CA GLY A 65 -2.03 -2.12 9.92
C GLY A 65 -1.03 -2.87 10.79
N LYS A 66 -0.48 -4.02 10.34
CA LYS A 66 0.55 -4.77 11.08
C LYS A 66 1.81 -3.95 11.36
N PHE A 67 2.13 -2.97 10.52
CA PHE A 67 3.25 -2.06 10.77
C PHE A 67 2.95 -1.04 11.88
N LYS A 68 1.69 -0.69 12.13
CA LYS A 68 1.32 0.29 13.16
C LYS A 68 1.71 -0.16 14.56
N THR A 69 1.62 -1.46 14.84
CA THR A 69 2.05 -2.04 16.13
C THR A 69 3.56 -2.03 16.31
N ARG A 70 4.32 -1.84 15.22
CA ARG A 70 5.78 -1.71 15.21
C ARG A 70 6.24 -0.26 15.08
N HIS A 71 5.32 0.72 15.02
CA HIS A 71 5.68 2.13 14.96
C HIS A 71 6.41 2.56 16.24
N ARG A 72 7.46 3.35 16.05
CA ARG A 72 8.24 4.00 17.11
C ARG A 72 8.24 5.50 16.91
N GLY A 73 8.56 6.25 17.96
CA GLY A 73 8.59 7.71 17.94
C GLY A 73 7.24 8.32 18.29
N SER A 74 7.27 9.39 19.09
CA SER A 74 6.08 10.07 19.60
C SER A 74 5.53 11.12 18.64
N VAL A 75 6.41 11.88 17.99
CA VAL A 75 6.03 12.98 17.08
C VAL A 75 5.92 12.49 15.63
N ILE A 76 6.91 11.73 15.16
CA ILE A 76 6.93 11.17 13.80
C ILE A 76 7.07 9.66 13.93
N PRO A 77 6.01 8.88 13.63
CA PRO A 77 6.09 7.43 13.69
C PRO A 77 7.04 6.90 12.61
N PHE A 78 7.79 5.85 12.93
CA PHE A 78 8.67 5.19 11.98
C PHE A 78 8.79 3.69 12.28
N ILE A 79 9.23 2.92 11.29
CA ILE A 79 9.65 1.53 11.45
C ILE A 79 11.12 1.41 11.08
N ASN A 80 11.87 0.60 11.81
CA ASN A 80 13.25 0.30 11.45
C ASN A 80 13.33 -0.90 10.50
N LEU A 81 14.55 -1.16 10.01
CA LEU A 81 14.80 -2.22 9.04
C LEU A 81 14.52 -3.63 9.61
N ASN A 82 14.78 -3.84 10.90
CA ASN A 82 14.55 -5.12 11.56
C ASN A 82 13.04 -5.35 11.76
N ASP A 83 12.28 -4.32 12.10
CA ASP A 83 10.82 -4.40 12.21
C ASP A 83 10.19 -4.93 10.91
N VAL A 84 10.73 -4.56 9.74
CA VAL A 84 10.30 -5.10 8.44
C VAL A 84 10.75 -6.55 8.25
N ARG A 85 12.05 -6.83 8.46
CA ARG A 85 12.61 -8.18 8.25
C ARG A 85 11.93 -9.22 9.13
N ASP A 86 11.69 -8.89 10.39
CA ASP A 86 11.10 -9.82 11.36
C ASP A 86 9.64 -10.08 11.02
N LEU A 87 8.89 -9.08 10.52
CA LEU A 87 7.50 -9.27 10.12
C LEU A 87 7.39 -10.19 8.90
N ILE A 88 8.30 -10.03 7.94
CA ILE A 88 8.37 -10.91 6.78
C ILE A 88 8.70 -12.33 7.21
N ARG A 89 9.70 -12.52 8.08
CA ARG A 89 10.08 -13.86 8.57
C ARG A 89 8.96 -14.55 9.32
N GLU A 90 8.16 -13.79 10.07
CA GLU A 90 7.01 -14.30 10.81
C GLU A 90 5.87 -14.72 9.86
N VAL A 91 5.49 -13.85 8.92
CA VAL A 91 4.24 -14.03 8.16
C VAL A 91 4.42 -14.76 6.84
N ALA A 92 5.55 -14.56 6.15
CA ALA A 92 5.76 -15.11 4.82
C ALA A 92 5.64 -16.66 4.78
N PRO A 93 6.23 -17.43 5.71
CA PRO A 93 6.10 -18.89 5.71
C PRO A 93 4.66 -19.38 5.85
N ALA A 94 3.81 -18.64 6.56
CA ALA A 94 2.40 -18.98 6.76
C ALA A 94 1.55 -18.70 5.51
N ILE A 95 1.88 -17.66 4.75
CA ILE A 95 1.11 -17.25 3.57
C ILE A 95 1.56 -17.98 2.30
N GLN A 96 2.85 -18.32 2.16
CA GLN A 96 3.39 -18.92 0.94
C GLN A 96 2.65 -20.18 0.47
N PRO A 97 2.29 -21.16 1.33
CA PRO A 97 1.54 -22.34 0.89
C PRO A 97 0.15 -22.01 0.33
N GLY A 98 -0.44 -20.90 0.78
CA GLY A 98 -1.76 -20.41 0.38
C GLY A 98 -1.72 -19.22 -0.58
N TRP A 99 -0.60 -18.99 -1.28
CA TRP A 99 -0.39 -17.77 -2.08
C TRP A 99 -1.53 -17.49 -3.08
N ASN A 100 -1.99 -18.51 -3.80
CA ASN A 100 -3.10 -18.37 -4.76
C ASN A 100 -4.39 -17.85 -4.11
N LYS A 101 -4.73 -18.33 -2.90
CA LYS A 101 -5.90 -17.85 -2.15
C LYS A 101 -5.71 -16.40 -1.72
N TYR A 102 -4.51 -16.04 -1.30
CA TYR A 102 -4.18 -14.67 -0.93
C TYR A 102 -4.25 -13.72 -2.14
N GLN A 103 -3.84 -14.15 -3.34
CA GLN A 103 -4.01 -13.38 -4.57
C GLN A 103 -5.49 -13.10 -4.88
N GLN A 104 -6.38 -14.08 -4.68
CA GLN A 104 -7.83 -13.89 -4.87
C GLN A 104 -8.40 -12.84 -3.89
N ILE A 105 -7.92 -12.83 -2.65
CA ILE A 105 -8.28 -11.81 -1.65
C ILE A 105 -7.84 -10.42 -2.15
N LEU A 106 -6.61 -10.28 -2.64
CA LEU A 106 -6.11 -9.00 -3.17
C LEU A 106 -6.92 -8.51 -4.37
N GLU A 107 -7.31 -9.40 -5.27
CA GLU A 107 -8.16 -9.05 -6.42
C GLU A 107 -9.53 -8.55 -5.95
N THR A 108 -10.11 -9.21 -4.95
CA THR A 108 -11.38 -8.78 -4.34
C THR A 108 -11.25 -7.43 -3.66
N LEU A 109 -10.14 -7.18 -2.94
CA LEU A 109 -9.86 -5.88 -2.32
C LEU A 109 -9.74 -4.77 -3.38
N ASN A 110 -9.12 -5.04 -4.52
CA ASN A 110 -9.03 -4.08 -5.61
C ASN A 110 -10.42 -3.73 -6.19
N LYS A 111 -11.26 -4.75 -6.43
CA LYS A 111 -12.65 -4.55 -6.88
C LYS A 111 -13.46 -3.73 -5.87
N LEU A 112 -13.27 -3.97 -4.58
CA LEU A 112 -13.91 -3.18 -3.52
C LEU A 112 -13.46 -1.73 -3.53
N GLU A 113 -12.17 -1.46 -3.73
CA GLU A 113 -11.64 -0.09 -3.80
C GLU A 113 -12.20 0.66 -5.02
N GLN A 114 -12.24 0.02 -6.19
CA GLN A 114 -12.87 0.60 -7.40
C GLN A 114 -14.34 0.96 -7.16
N LYS A 115 -15.09 0.07 -6.50
CA LYS A 115 -16.49 0.33 -6.16
C LYS A 115 -16.64 1.49 -5.18
N LYS A 116 -15.77 1.61 -4.18
CA LYS A 116 -15.75 2.75 -3.25
C LYS A 116 -15.52 4.07 -4.00
N THR A 117 -14.57 4.10 -4.93
CA THR A 117 -14.30 5.30 -5.76
C THR A 117 -15.53 5.68 -6.58
N SER A 118 -16.15 4.73 -7.27
CA SER A 118 -17.36 4.99 -8.06
C SER A 118 -18.52 5.50 -7.20
N LEU A 119 -18.71 4.95 -5.99
CA LEU A 119 -19.72 5.44 -5.05
C LEU A 119 -19.41 6.88 -4.59
N ALA A 120 -18.14 7.21 -4.32
CA ALA A 120 -17.74 8.56 -3.95
C ALA A 120 -18.02 9.58 -5.08
N GLU A 121 -17.76 9.20 -6.34
CA GLU A 121 -18.09 10.00 -7.52
C GLU A 121 -19.60 10.20 -7.66
N GLN A 122 -20.39 9.14 -7.47
CA GLN A 122 -21.85 9.21 -7.51
C GLN A 122 -22.40 10.20 -6.47
N ILE A 123 -21.87 10.20 -5.24
CA ILE A 123 -22.25 11.16 -4.20
C ILE A 123 -22.04 12.61 -4.68
N ILE A 124 -20.89 12.90 -5.31
CA ILE A 124 -20.56 14.23 -5.84
C ILE A 124 -21.53 14.62 -6.96
N ILE A 125 -21.78 13.71 -7.91
CA ILE A 125 -22.66 13.93 -9.05
C ILE A 125 -24.10 14.19 -8.58
N THR A 126 -24.63 13.38 -7.67
CA THR A 126 -25.98 13.54 -7.13
C THR A 126 -26.14 14.88 -6.40
N ALA A 127 -25.14 15.30 -5.62
CA ALA A 127 -25.16 16.61 -4.97
C ALA A 127 -25.17 17.78 -5.98
N ASN A 128 -24.40 17.66 -7.07
CA ASN A 128 -24.39 18.66 -8.15
C ASN A 128 -25.74 18.73 -8.86
N LEU A 129 -26.35 17.57 -9.15
CA LEU A 129 -27.66 17.49 -9.78
C LEU A 129 -28.75 18.15 -8.91
N GLN A 130 -28.77 17.86 -7.60
CA GLN A 130 -29.70 18.50 -6.67
C GLN A 130 -29.59 20.03 -6.72
N ARG A 131 -28.37 20.57 -6.67
CA ARG A 131 -28.16 22.03 -6.78
C ARG A 131 -28.61 22.59 -8.12
N HIS A 132 -28.36 21.88 -9.22
CA HIS A 132 -28.79 22.30 -10.55
C HIS A 132 -30.32 22.37 -10.65
N LEU A 133 -31.04 21.34 -10.19
CA LEU A 133 -32.50 21.30 -10.24
C LEU A 133 -33.13 22.48 -9.48
N LEU A 134 -32.63 22.76 -8.27
CA LEU A 134 -33.12 23.89 -7.47
C LEU A 134 -32.82 25.23 -8.17
N ARG A 135 -31.60 25.43 -8.68
CA ARG A 135 -31.23 26.64 -9.42
C ARG A 135 -32.14 26.86 -10.63
N THR A 136 -32.31 25.82 -11.45
CA THR A 136 -33.18 25.86 -12.64
C THR A 136 -34.63 26.19 -12.30
N TYR A 137 -35.14 25.75 -11.14
CA TYR A 137 -36.47 26.13 -10.69
C TYR A 137 -36.53 27.62 -10.30
N PHE A 138 -35.60 28.09 -9.46
CA PHE A 138 -35.59 29.50 -9.01
C PHE A 138 -35.30 30.50 -10.14
N ASP A 139 -34.50 30.13 -11.14
CA ASP A 139 -34.21 30.98 -12.29
C ASP A 139 -35.45 31.22 -13.17
N LYS A 140 -36.43 30.31 -13.17
CA LYS A 140 -37.70 30.46 -13.90
C LYS A 140 -38.72 31.36 -13.18
N LEU A 141 -38.49 31.70 -11.92
CA LEU A 141 -39.37 32.59 -11.15
C LEU A 141 -39.02 34.08 -11.33
N LYS A 142 -37.90 34.37 -12.01
CA LYS A 142 -37.51 35.72 -12.43
C LYS A 142 -38.09 36.02 -13.81
#